data_AF-M0J241-F1
#
_entry.id   AF-M0J241-F1
#
_cell.length_a   1.000
_cell.length_b   1.000
_cell.length_c   1.000
_cell.angle_alpha   90.00
_cell.angle_beta   90.00
_cell.angle_gamma   90.00
#
_symmetry.space_group_name_H-M   'P 1'
#
loop_
_entity.id
_entity.type
_entity.pdbx_description
1 polymer ?
#
loop_
_entity_poly.entity_id
_entity_poly.type
_entity_poly.pdbx_seq_one_letter_code
_entity_poly.pdbx_strand_id
1 'polypeptide(L)'
;MTGIDWPARFDRTPASRREPNRDFEASLAQTTKDIATEMDRLDPEEWRASIGNSHTKTNTLPRANANPDDPGFVLRWTKDGQQFAAACDRYSRLRDNAREVYLWVHETRMRGNRAVVPASIVDEHLRGRWYDVDRSEVTCAQLRWSEILDPAIVGGGEQ
;
A
#
# COMPACT_ATOMS: atom_id res chain seq x y z
N MET A 1 24.06 9.20 15.23
CA MET A 1 23.39 8.29 14.27
C MET A 1 22.07 7.88 14.89
N THR A 2 20.98 7.99 14.13
CA THR A 2 19.64 7.61 14.57
C THR A 2 19.52 6.09 14.57
N GLY A 3 18.97 5.48 15.63
CA GLY A 3 18.84 4.03 15.77
C GLY A 3 17.80 3.36 14.87
N ILE A 4 17.40 4.00 13.76
CA ILE A 4 16.43 3.45 12.81
C ILE A 4 17.11 2.40 11.93
N ASP A 5 16.49 1.22 11.80
CA ASP A 5 16.88 0.15 10.88
C ASP A 5 16.49 0.50 9.44
N TRP A 6 17.18 1.51 8.89
CA TRP A 6 16.98 1.99 7.53
C TRP A 6 17.52 0.99 6.49
N PRO A 7 16.83 0.77 5.35
CA PRO A 7 17.34 -0.14 4.34
C PRO A 7 18.63 0.39 3.69
N ALA A 8 19.72 -0.38 3.80
CA ALA A 8 21.09 0.07 3.52
C ALA A 8 21.36 0.61 2.10
N ARG A 9 20.51 0.24 1.12
CA ARG A 9 20.68 0.63 -0.30
C ARG A 9 20.09 2.00 -0.66
N PHE A 10 19.43 2.68 0.29
CA PHE A 10 18.76 3.95 0.03
C PHE A 10 19.31 5.06 0.92
N ASP A 11 19.52 6.22 0.31
CA ASP A 11 19.90 7.43 1.04
C ASP A 11 18.76 7.94 1.93
N ARG A 12 19.14 8.55 3.05
CA ARG A 12 18.22 9.29 3.92
C ARG A 12 17.93 10.67 3.34
N THR A 13 16.73 11.19 3.59
CA THR A 13 16.42 12.60 3.33
C THR A 13 17.11 13.47 4.40
N PRO A 14 18.02 14.39 4.03
CA PRO A 14 18.63 15.30 5.00
C PRO A 14 17.57 16.15 5.69
N ALA A 15 17.77 16.48 6.96
CA ALA A 15 16.79 17.22 7.76
C ALA A 15 16.34 18.55 7.12
N SER A 16 17.25 19.25 6.44
CA SER A 16 16.97 20.51 5.74
C SER A 16 16.09 20.36 4.50
N ARG A 17 15.95 19.14 3.96
CA ARG A 17 15.10 18.82 2.80
C ARG A 17 13.77 18.16 3.19
N ARG A 18 13.49 18.03 4.49
CA ARG A 18 12.23 17.42 4.94
C ARG A 18 11.08 18.40 4.84
N GLU A 19 9.98 17.95 4.26
CA GLU A 19 8.83 18.80 3.93
C GLU A 19 7.75 18.70 5.05
N PRO A 20 7.08 19.80 5.42
CA PRO A 20 5.85 19.71 6.19
C PRO A 20 4.72 19.16 5.31
N ASN A 21 3.87 18.31 5.86
CA ASN A 21 2.70 17.79 5.16
C ASN A 21 1.39 18.17 5.90
N ARG A 22 0.36 18.53 5.14
CA ARG A 22 -0.99 18.84 5.63
C ARG A 22 -2.08 18.04 4.92
N ASP A 23 -1.73 17.25 3.91
CA ASP A 23 -2.69 16.56 3.04
C ASP A 23 -3.24 15.28 3.68
N PHE A 24 -2.57 14.78 4.73
CA PHE A 24 -3.02 13.63 5.48
C PHE A 24 -3.91 14.01 6.67
N GLU A 25 -5.19 13.68 6.56
CA GLU A 25 -6.18 13.75 7.64
C GLU A 25 -6.18 12.51 8.54
N ALA A 26 -5.00 11.96 8.85
CA ALA A 26 -4.88 10.76 9.70
C ALA A 26 -4.00 11.04 10.93
N SER A 27 -4.46 10.57 12.09
CA SER A 27 -3.63 10.53 13.29
C SER A 27 -2.61 9.40 13.21
N LEU A 28 -1.52 9.51 13.97
CA LEU A 28 -0.55 8.42 14.11
C LEU A 28 -1.21 7.17 14.72
N ALA A 29 -2.14 7.36 15.68
CA ALA A 29 -2.90 6.27 16.26
C ALA A 29 -3.71 5.50 15.21
N GLN A 30 -4.43 6.22 14.35
CA GLN A 30 -5.19 5.61 13.26
C GLN A 30 -4.26 4.89 12.28
N THR A 31 -3.20 5.57 11.85
CA THR A 31 -2.24 5.01 10.89
C THR A 31 -1.61 3.71 11.41
N THR A 32 -1.21 3.64 12.68
CA THR A 32 -0.67 2.39 13.24
C THR A 32 -1.69 1.26 13.32
N LYS A 33 -2.98 1.56 13.49
CA LYS A 33 -4.04 0.54 13.39
C LYS A 33 -4.20 0.07 11.95
N ASP A 34 -4.23 0.99 11.00
CA ASP A 34 -4.39 0.67 9.58
C ASP A 34 -3.22 -0.19 9.07
N ILE A 35 -1.98 0.11 9.49
CA ILE A 35 -0.80 -0.72 9.18
C ILE A 35 -0.98 -2.12 9.75
N ALA A 36 -1.38 -2.25 11.02
CA ALA A 36 -1.60 -3.57 11.62
C ALA A 36 -2.66 -4.36 10.84
N THR A 37 -3.77 -3.71 10.45
CA THR A 37 -4.81 -4.34 9.62
C THR A 37 -4.29 -4.78 8.26
N GLU A 38 -3.43 -4.01 7.59
CA GLU A 38 -2.83 -4.43 6.32
C GLU A 38 -1.83 -5.58 6.51
N MET A 39 -1.08 -5.59 7.62
CA MET A 39 -0.19 -6.71 7.95
C MET A 39 -0.97 -7.99 8.25
N ASP A 40 -2.09 -7.89 8.99
CA ASP A 40 -2.99 -9.03 9.22
C ASP A 40 -3.57 -9.59 7.91
N ARG A 41 -3.84 -8.71 6.92
CA ARG A 41 -4.31 -9.12 5.58
C ARG A 41 -3.21 -9.73 4.71
N LEU A 42 -1.99 -9.21 4.82
CA LEU A 42 -0.83 -9.69 4.07
C LEU A 42 -0.33 -11.03 4.64
N ASP A 43 -0.55 -11.26 5.93
CA ASP A 43 -0.17 -12.44 6.70
C ASP A 43 1.33 -12.81 6.52
N PRO A 44 2.27 -11.89 6.80
CA PRO A 44 3.70 -12.17 6.70
C PRO A 44 4.19 -13.10 7.82
N GLU A 45 5.30 -13.82 7.62
CA GLU A 45 5.85 -14.70 8.67
C GLU A 45 6.37 -13.90 9.87
N GLU A 46 6.94 -12.72 9.61
CA GLU A 46 7.37 -11.77 10.63
C GLU A 46 7.20 -10.36 10.08
N TRP A 47 6.87 -9.40 10.94
CA TRP A 47 6.90 -7.99 10.60
C TRP A 47 7.21 -7.09 11.80
N ARG A 48 7.83 -5.95 11.52
CA ARG A 48 8.22 -4.96 12.52
C ARG A 48 8.32 -3.56 11.91
N ALA A 49 8.09 -2.55 12.74
CA ALA A 49 8.39 -1.16 12.42
C ALA A 49 9.66 -0.68 13.15
N SER A 50 10.35 0.28 12.55
CA SER A 50 11.49 0.96 13.17
C SER A 50 11.30 2.47 13.09
N ILE A 51 11.52 3.15 14.21
CA ILE A 51 11.41 4.60 14.37
C ILE A 51 12.57 5.13 15.20
N GLY A 52 12.80 6.45 15.15
CA GLY A 52 13.90 7.11 15.85
C GLY A 52 13.76 7.18 17.38
N ASN A 53 12.95 6.31 18.01
CA ASN A 53 12.82 6.23 19.46
C ASN A 53 12.80 4.78 19.97
N SER A 54 12.92 4.63 21.28
CA SER A 54 12.88 3.35 22.00
C SER A 54 11.49 2.97 22.53
N HIS A 55 10.49 3.85 22.42
CA HIS A 55 9.16 3.66 23.01
C HIS A 55 8.13 3.21 21.97
N THR A 56 8.10 1.90 21.72
CA THR A 56 7.19 1.25 20.77
C THR A 56 6.18 0.32 21.46
N LYS A 57 5.22 -0.19 20.70
CA LYS A 57 4.38 -1.33 21.08
C LYS A 57 5.17 -2.65 20.95
N THR A 58 4.57 -3.78 21.34
CA THR A 58 5.17 -5.13 21.21
C THR A 58 5.58 -5.46 19.78
N ASN A 59 4.76 -5.11 18.80
CA ASN A 59 5.06 -5.23 17.37
C ASN A 59 5.87 -4.06 16.83
N THR A 60 6.58 -3.33 17.70
CA THR A 60 7.46 -2.19 17.40
C THR A 60 6.79 -0.97 16.72
N LEU A 61 5.46 -0.99 16.54
CA LEU A 61 4.74 0.18 16.04
C LEU A 61 4.82 1.36 17.02
N PRO A 62 4.83 2.60 16.52
CA PRO A 62 4.78 3.80 17.33
C PRO A 62 3.58 3.82 18.28
N ARG A 63 3.76 4.39 19.48
CA ARG A 63 2.62 4.81 20.31
C ARG A 63 1.92 6.01 19.68
N ALA A 64 0.65 6.23 20.04
CA ALA A 64 -0.17 7.29 19.49
C ALA A 64 0.46 8.71 19.61
N ASN A 65 1.24 8.94 20.65
CA ASN A 65 1.92 10.20 20.96
C ASN A 65 3.42 10.19 20.67
N ALA A 66 3.93 9.20 19.92
CA ALA A 66 5.34 9.12 19.59
C ALA A 66 5.78 10.33 18.74
N ASN A 67 6.83 11.02 19.19
CA ASN A 67 7.40 12.19 18.52
C ASN A 67 8.94 12.18 18.58
N PRO A 68 9.61 11.30 17.82
CA PRO A 68 11.07 11.22 17.78
C PRO A 68 11.72 12.41 17.05
N ASP A 69 12.96 12.75 17.41
CA ASP A 69 13.78 13.75 16.69
C ASP A 69 14.06 13.34 15.24
N ASP A 70 14.23 12.04 15.00
CA ASP A 70 14.22 11.47 13.66
C ASP A 70 12.81 10.95 13.32
N PRO A 71 12.05 11.68 12.47
CA PRO A 71 10.69 11.34 12.11
C PRO A 71 10.61 10.20 11.09
N GLY A 72 11.74 9.60 10.69
CA GLY A 72 11.76 8.47 9.77
C GLY A 72 10.95 7.29 10.29
N PHE A 73 10.32 6.57 9.36
CA PHE A 73 9.57 5.35 9.63
C PHE A 73 9.99 4.26 8.64
N VAL A 74 10.22 3.06 9.15
CA VAL A 74 10.49 1.87 8.33
C VAL A 74 9.54 0.76 8.76
N LEU A 75 8.91 0.11 7.79
CA LEU A 75 8.18 -1.15 7.98
C LEU A 75 8.95 -2.25 7.26
N ARG A 76 9.21 -3.35 7.96
CA ARG A 76 9.86 -4.55 7.42
C ARG A 76 8.96 -5.75 7.64
N TRP A 77 8.95 -6.65 6.68
CA TRP A 77 8.25 -7.92 6.80
C TRP A 77 8.93 -9.00 5.96
N THR A 78 8.66 -10.25 6.29
CA THR A 78 9.05 -11.41 5.51
C THR A 78 7.79 -12.06 4.94
N LYS A 79 7.80 -12.39 3.66
CA LYS A 79 6.74 -13.18 3.02
C LYS A 79 7.37 -14.14 2.02
N ASP A 80 6.97 -15.41 2.06
CA ASP A 80 7.46 -16.47 1.17
C ASP A 80 9.00 -16.60 1.21
N GLY A 81 9.59 -16.40 2.40
CA GLY A 81 11.04 -16.43 2.62
C GLY A 81 11.81 -15.23 2.08
N GLN A 82 11.13 -14.22 1.53
CA GLN A 82 11.73 -12.99 1.02
C GLN A 82 11.53 -11.83 2.00
N GLN A 83 12.57 -11.02 2.18
CA GLN A 83 12.54 -9.85 3.07
C GLN A 83 12.23 -8.58 2.30
N PHE A 84 11.27 -7.82 2.82
CA PHE A 84 10.82 -6.56 2.25
C PHE A 84 10.98 -5.42 3.25
N ALA A 85 11.06 -4.21 2.71
CA ALA A 85 11.08 -2.99 3.51
C ALA A 85 10.44 -1.83 2.74
N ALA A 86 9.58 -1.09 3.42
CA ALA A 86 9.05 0.20 2.99
C ALA A 86 9.48 1.27 4.00
N ALA A 87 10.12 2.34 3.53
CA ALA A 87 10.71 3.36 4.37
C ALA A 87 10.37 4.76 3.87
N CYS A 88 10.12 5.69 4.78
CA CYS A 88 9.91 7.10 4.45
C CYS A 88 10.50 8.00 5.54
N ASP A 89 11.24 9.02 5.14
CA ASP A 89 11.73 10.10 6.00
C ASP A 89 11.65 11.48 5.31
N ARG A 90 10.80 11.57 4.28
CA ARG A 90 10.59 12.79 3.48
C ARG A 90 9.98 13.90 4.30
N TYR A 91 9.10 13.57 5.23
CA TYR A 91 8.33 14.56 5.97
C TYR A 91 8.94 14.87 7.33
N SER A 92 8.68 16.08 7.81
CA SER A 92 9.18 16.56 9.12
C SER A 92 8.51 15.92 10.33
N ARG A 93 7.40 15.18 10.15
CA ARG A 93 6.64 14.55 11.24
C ARG A 93 6.51 13.04 11.02
N LEU A 94 6.68 12.27 12.09
CA LEU A 94 6.55 10.80 12.08
C LEU A 94 5.20 10.35 11.53
N ARG A 95 4.11 11.03 11.90
CA ARG A 95 2.75 10.69 11.47
C ARG A 95 2.63 10.63 9.95
N ASP A 96 3.28 11.55 9.25
CA ASP A 96 3.13 11.71 7.80
C ASP A 96 3.99 10.67 7.07
N ASN A 97 5.21 10.40 7.56
CA ASN A 97 6.05 9.32 7.05
C ASN A 97 5.42 7.93 7.24
N ALA A 98 4.83 7.68 8.41
CA ALA A 98 4.11 6.44 8.67
C ALA A 98 2.88 6.29 7.76
N ARG A 99 2.16 7.40 7.50
CA ARG A 99 0.97 7.40 6.63
C ARG A 99 1.33 7.12 5.18
N GLU A 100 2.41 7.71 4.68
CA GLU A 100 2.95 7.44 3.35
C GLU A 100 3.28 5.95 3.17
N VAL A 101 4.00 5.36 4.14
CA VAL A 101 4.34 3.92 4.09
C VAL A 101 3.08 3.06 4.13
N TYR A 102 2.09 3.40 4.95
CA TYR A 102 0.79 2.72 4.94
C TYR A 102 0.13 2.76 3.55
N LEU A 103 0.04 3.94 2.93
CA LEU A 103 -0.61 4.11 1.63
C LEU A 103 0.09 3.27 0.56
N TRP A 104 1.42 3.27 0.55
CA TRP A 104 2.21 2.45 -0.35
C TRP A 104 1.95 0.93 -0.16
N VAL A 105 1.90 0.45 1.09
CA VAL A 105 1.60 -0.96 1.40
C VAL A 105 0.19 -1.33 0.95
N HIS A 106 -0.80 -0.51 1.32
CA HIS A 106 -2.19 -0.72 0.95
C HIS A 106 -2.36 -0.78 -0.57
N GLU A 107 -1.75 0.16 -1.30
CA GLU A 107 -1.81 0.17 -2.76
C GLU A 107 -1.11 -1.05 -3.36
N THR A 108 0.06 -1.44 -2.85
CA THR A 108 0.79 -2.62 -3.32
C THR A 108 -0.06 -3.89 -3.20
N ARG A 109 -0.75 -4.09 -2.06
CA ARG A 109 -1.69 -5.20 -1.88
C ARG A 109 -2.88 -5.10 -2.85
N MET A 110 -3.45 -3.91 -3.02
CA MET A 110 -4.60 -3.71 -3.91
C MET A 110 -4.24 -3.92 -5.39
N ARG A 111 -3.02 -3.57 -5.81
CA ARG A 111 -2.53 -3.83 -7.18
C ARG A 111 -2.47 -5.34 -7.49
N GLY A 112 -2.05 -6.17 -6.53
CA GLY A 112 -2.10 -7.63 -6.67
C GLY A 112 -3.52 -8.18 -6.86
N ASN A 113 -4.53 -7.47 -6.37
CA ASN A 113 -5.95 -7.86 -6.50
C ASN A 113 -6.64 -7.26 -7.74
N ARG A 114 -5.96 -6.44 -8.53
CA ARG A 114 -6.55 -5.89 -9.77
C ARG A 114 -6.39 -6.93 -10.88
N ALA A 115 -7.51 -7.44 -11.41
CA ALA A 115 -7.48 -8.26 -12.60
C ALA A 115 -7.06 -7.40 -13.80
N VAL A 116 -5.98 -7.81 -14.46
CA VAL A 116 -5.51 -7.24 -15.72
C VAL A 116 -6.09 -8.08 -16.84
N VAL A 117 -6.88 -7.47 -17.70
CA VAL A 117 -7.42 -8.14 -18.90
C VAL A 117 -6.59 -7.68 -20.09
N PRO A 118 -6.00 -8.62 -20.85
CA PRO A 118 -5.41 -8.29 -22.14
C PRO A 118 -6.45 -7.65 -23.05
N ALA A 119 -6.05 -6.59 -23.78
CA ALA A 119 -6.92 -5.90 -24.72
C ALA A 119 -7.56 -6.87 -25.74
N SER A 120 -6.86 -7.95 -26.12
CA SER A 120 -7.38 -8.97 -27.03
C SER A 120 -8.62 -9.71 -26.50
N ILE A 121 -8.71 -9.96 -25.18
CA ILE A 121 -9.89 -10.59 -24.57
C ILE A 121 -11.07 -9.61 -24.59
N VAL A 122 -10.80 -8.33 -24.35
CA VAL A 122 -11.83 -7.27 -24.46
C VAL A 122 -12.31 -7.14 -25.90
N ASP A 123 -11.39 -7.14 -26.88
CA ASP A 123 -11.71 -7.07 -28.32
C ASP A 123 -12.55 -8.26 -28.79
N GLU A 124 -12.25 -9.47 -28.32
CA GLU A 124 -13.03 -10.67 -28.63
C GLU A 124 -14.44 -10.59 -28.02
N HIS A 125 -14.54 -10.21 -26.75
CA HIS A 125 -15.81 -10.12 -26.05
C HIS A 125 -16.73 -9.01 -26.62
N LEU A 126 -16.13 -7.89 -27.02
CA LEU A 126 -16.84 -6.74 -27.58
C LEU A 126 -16.93 -6.78 -29.12
N ARG A 127 -16.55 -7.89 -29.76
CA ARG A 127 -16.55 -8.01 -31.22
C ARG A 127 -17.95 -7.75 -31.79
N GLY A 128 -18.05 -6.78 -32.69
CA GLY A 128 -19.32 -6.36 -33.30
C GLY A 128 -20.23 -5.52 -32.40
N ARG A 129 -19.84 -5.26 -31.15
CA ARG A 129 -20.58 -4.44 -30.16
C ARG A 129 -19.74 -3.26 -29.64
N TRP A 130 -18.53 -3.08 -30.18
CA TRP A 130 -17.56 -2.09 -29.72
C TRP A 130 -18.10 -0.65 -29.63
N TYR A 131 -19.02 -0.29 -30.52
CA TYR A 131 -19.66 1.03 -30.56
C TYR A 131 -20.97 1.12 -29.78
N ASP A 132 -21.48 -0.01 -29.27
CA ASP A 132 -22.75 -0.07 -28.54
C ASP A 132 -22.55 0.05 -27.02
N VAL A 133 -21.30 0.09 -26.55
CA VAL A 133 -20.97 0.21 -25.12
C VAL A 133 -20.75 1.68 -24.76
N ASP A 134 -21.40 2.13 -23.68
CA ASP A 134 -21.12 3.42 -23.07
C ASP A 134 -19.76 3.37 -22.36
N ARG A 135 -18.81 4.16 -22.87
CA ARG A 135 -17.41 4.23 -22.43
C ARG A 135 -17.12 5.48 -21.62
N SER A 136 -18.15 6.12 -21.05
CA SER A 136 -17.90 7.23 -20.13
C SER A 136 -17.05 6.75 -18.95
N GLU A 137 -16.15 7.60 -18.46
CA GLU A 137 -15.26 7.26 -17.32
C GLU A 137 -16.07 6.82 -16.09
N VAL A 138 -17.26 7.41 -15.90
CA VAL A 138 -18.22 7.05 -14.85
C VAL A 138 -18.76 5.63 -15.05
N THR A 139 -19.12 5.27 -16.28
CA THR A 139 -19.64 3.94 -16.62
C THR A 139 -18.54 2.88 -16.49
N CYS A 140 -17.36 3.10 -17.08
CA CYS A 140 -16.23 2.17 -17.00
C CYS A 140 -15.72 1.93 -15.57
N ALA A 141 -15.75 2.96 -14.70
CA ALA A 141 -15.37 2.82 -13.30
C ALA A 141 -16.39 2.01 -12.46
N GLN A 142 -17.62 1.86 -12.96
CA GLN A 142 -18.71 1.13 -12.29
C GLN A 142 -18.92 -0.28 -12.86
N LEU A 143 -18.37 -0.59 -14.04
CA LEU A 143 -18.50 -1.89 -14.67
C LEU A 143 -17.91 -2.99 -13.77
N ARG A 144 -18.75 -3.98 -13.45
CA ARG A 144 -18.35 -5.16 -12.70
C ARG A 144 -17.77 -6.21 -13.65
N TRP A 145 -16.94 -7.11 -13.12
CA TRP A 145 -16.37 -8.23 -13.89
C TRP A 145 -17.42 -9.07 -14.61
N SER A 146 -18.61 -9.26 -14.04
CA SER A 146 -19.74 -9.96 -14.65
C SER A 146 -20.39 -9.23 -15.83
N GLU A 147 -20.12 -7.94 -16.00
CA GLU A 147 -20.64 -7.11 -17.10
C GLU A 147 -19.63 -7.03 -18.26
N ILE A 148 -18.33 -7.19 -17.98
CA ILE A 148 -17.24 -7.19 -18.96
C ILE A 148 -16.93 -8.61 -19.46
N LEU A 149 -17.13 -9.62 -18.62
CA LEU A 149 -16.87 -11.01 -18.94
C LEU A 149 -18.15 -11.80 -18.68
N ASP A 150 -18.77 -12.29 -19.75
CA ASP A 150 -19.87 -13.25 -19.63
C ASP A 150 -19.34 -14.53 -18.95
N PRO A 151 -19.86 -14.91 -17.77
CA PRO A 151 -19.46 -16.15 -17.10
C PRO A 151 -19.65 -17.40 -17.96
N ALA A 152 -20.58 -17.39 -18.91
CA ALA A 152 -20.79 -18.49 -19.85
C ALA A 152 -19.65 -18.61 -20.90
N ILE A 153 -18.86 -17.55 -21.11
CA ILE A 153 -17.71 -17.53 -22.01
C ILE A 153 -16.40 -17.81 -21.25
N VAL A 154 -16.28 -17.34 -20.00
CA VAL A 154 -15.05 -17.49 -19.20
C VAL A 154 -15.04 -18.74 -18.32
N GLY A 155 -16.22 -19.27 -17.95
CA GLY A 155 -16.37 -20.56 -17.29
C GLY A 155 -16.22 -21.69 -18.30
N GLY A 156 -15.06 -22.38 -18.27
CA GLY A 156 -14.92 -23.68 -18.91
C GLY A 156 -16.08 -24.57 -18.49
N GLY A 157 -16.89 -24.99 -19.46
CA GLY A 157 -18.05 -25.82 -19.21
C GLY A 157 -17.66 -27.07 -18.44
N GLU A 158 -18.47 -27.42 -17.45
CA GLU A 158 -18.45 -28.75 -16.84
C GLU A 158 -18.64 -29.79 -17.96
N GLN A 159 -17.59 -30.54 -18.25
CA GLN A 159 -17.61 -31.85 -18.90
C GLN A 159 -16.68 -32.79 -18.14
#